data_AF-A0A9W3THI1-F1
#
_entry.id   AF-A0A9W3THI1-F1
#
_cell.length_a   1.000
_cell.length_b   1.000
_cell.length_c   1.000
_cell.angle_alpha   90.00
_cell.angle_beta   90.00
_cell.angle_gamma   90.00
#
_symmetry.space_group_name_H-M   'P 1'
#
loop_
_entity.id
_entity.type
_entity.pdbx_description
1 polymer ?
#
loop_
_entity_poly.entity_id
_entity_poly.type
_entity_poly.pdbx_seq_one_letter_code
_entity_poly.pdbx_strand_id
1 'polypeptide(L)'
;MIRFLEKYVMPVAGKVAEQRHLQAIRDGIILTMPFLIIGSFFLIISALPIPGYNEFMAGLFGENWQRALGYPVSATFNIMALIAVFWNRLQAWRVL
;
A
#
# COMPACT_ATOMS: atom_id res chain seq x y z
N MET A 1 1.88 2.03 36.55
CA MET A 1 1.52 2.26 35.14
C MET A 1 1.54 0.98 34.31
N ILE A 2 2.71 0.36 34.11
CA ILE A 2 2.88 -0.82 33.21
C ILE A 2 1.99 -2.01 33.61
N ARG A 3 1.92 -2.34 34.91
CA ARG A 3 1.08 -3.43 35.44
C ARG A 3 -0.44 -3.27 35.16
N PHE A 4 -0.91 -2.04 34.90
CA PHE A 4 -2.31 -1.80 34.57
C PHE A 4 -2.61 -2.12 33.10
N LEU A 5 -1.71 -1.70 32.18
CA LEU A 5 -1.79 -2.08 30.77
C LEU A 5 -1.71 -3.59 30.59
N GLU A 6 -0.78 -4.24 31.28
CA GLU A 6 -0.55 -5.67 31.15
C GLU A 6 -1.73 -6.51 31.67
N LYS A 7 -2.43 -6.01 32.70
CA LYS A 7 -3.53 -6.73 33.32
C LYS A 7 -4.88 -6.51 32.63
N TYR A 8 -5.10 -5.34 32.04
CA TYR A 8 -6.40 -4.97 31.46
C TYR A 8 -6.38 -4.76 29.94
N VAL A 9 -5.29 -4.20 29.39
CA VAL A 9 -5.22 -3.85 27.96
C VAL A 9 -4.67 -5.01 27.13
N MET A 10 -3.60 -5.66 27.58
CA MET A 10 -3.00 -6.84 26.91
C MET A 10 -4.01 -7.99 26.64
N PRO A 11 -4.84 -8.44 27.60
CA PRO A 11 -5.79 -9.53 27.31
C PRO A 11 -6.91 -9.13 26.35
N VAL A 12 -7.30 -7.85 26.33
CA VAL A 12 -8.31 -7.34 25.39
C VAL A 12 -7.70 -7.18 23.99
N ALA A 13 -6.49 -6.64 23.89
CA ALA A 13 -5.76 -6.52 22.63
C ALA A 13 -5.48 -7.90 22.00
N GLY A 14 -5.12 -8.90 22.81
CA GLY A 14 -4.95 -10.28 22.36
C GLY A 14 -6.21 -10.85 21.74
N LYS A 15 -7.37 -10.73 22.44
CA LYS A 15 -8.66 -11.18 21.90
C LYS A 15 -9.07 -10.48 20.62
N VAL A 16 -8.77 -9.20 20.47
CA VAL A 16 -9.05 -8.42 19.25
C VAL A 16 -8.13 -8.85 18.11
N ALA A 17 -6.84 -9.08 18.40
CA ALA A 17 -5.87 -9.56 17.42
C ALA A 17 -6.12 -11.01 16.96
N GLU A 18 -6.76 -11.83 17.78
CA GLU A 18 -7.16 -13.20 17.44
C GLU A 18 -8.46 -13.28 16.63
N GLN A 19 -9.19 -12.18 16.45
CA GLN A 19 -10.40 -12.20 15.62
C GLN A 19 -10.06 -12.45 14.15
N ARG A 20 -10.57 -13.56 13.60
CA ARG A 20 -10.36 -13.98 12.21
C ARG A 20 -10.64 -12.90 11.17
N HIS A 21 -11.64 -12.04 11.41
CA HIS A 21 -12.00 -10.95 10.51
C HIS A 21 -10.94 -9.84 10.52
N LEU A 22 -10.40 -9.52 11.69
CA LEU A 22 -9.37 -8.49 11.83
C LEU A 22 -8.03 -8.98 11.28
N GLN A 23 -7.71 -10.26 11.49
CA GLN A 23 -6.54 -10.91 10.88
C GLN A 23 -6.63 -10.88 9.35
N ALA A 24 -7.81 -11.17 8.78
CA ALA A 24 -8.00 -11.11 7.33
C ALA A 24 -7.79 -9.70 6.75
N ILE A 25 -8.31 -8.67 7.43
CA ILE A 25 -8.09 -7.28 7.01
C ILE A 25 -6.61 -6.89 7.12
N ARG A 26 -5.94 -7.26 8.23
CA ARG A 26 -4.51 -6.99 8.43
C ARG A 26 -3.68 -7.59 7.30
N ASP A 27 -3.93 -8.85 6.98
CA ASP A 27 -3.19 -9.55 5.94
C ASP A 27 -3.48 -8.95 4.55
N GLY A 28 -4.72 -8.49 4.30
CA GLY A 28 -5.07 -7.72 3.12
C GLY A 28 -4.32 -6.40 3.00
N ILE A 29 -4.16 -5.66 4.09
CA ILE A 29 -3.37 -4.42 4.11
C ILE A 29 -1.90 -4.71 3.83
N ILE A 30 -1.32 -5.76 4.42
CA ILE A 30 0.10 -6.12 4.21
C ILE A 30 0.35 -6.42 2.72
N LEU A 31 -0.59 -7.05 2.03
CA LEU A 31 -0.47 -7.31 0.59
C LEU A 31 -0.43 -6.02 -0.26
N THR A 32 -1.07 -4.94 0.20
CA THR A 32 -1.06 -3.65 -0.53
C THR A 32 0.23 -2.85 -0.37
N MET A 33 1.01 -3.10 0.69
CA MET A 33 2.27 -2.39 0.97
C MET A 33 3.28 -2.44 -0.18
N PRO A 34 3.61 -3.59 -0.81
CA PRO A 34 4.55 -3.62 -1.93
C PRO A 34 4.06 -2.81 -3.14
N PHE A 35 2.75 -2.83 -3.44
CA PHE A 35 2.19 -2.05 -4.55
C PHE A 35 2.25 -0.54 -4.28
N LEU A 36 2.00 -0.14 -3.03
CA LEU A 36 2.15 1.26 -2.61
C LEU A 36 3.60 1.73 -2.72
N ILE A 37 4.57 0.89 -2.35
CA ILE A 37 6.00 1.22 -2.47
C ILE A 37 6.36 1.44 -3.95
N ILE A 38 5.92 0.54 -4.83
CA ILE A 38 6.20 0.63 -6.28
C ILE A 38 5.53 1.89 -6.87
N GLY A 39 4.24 2.10 -6.62
CA GLY A 39 3.52 3.28 -7.11
C GLY A 39 4.11 4.59 -6.60
N SER A 40 4.48 4.64 -5.32
CA SER A 40 5.11 5.82 -4.71
C SER A 40 6.49 6.12 -5.29
N PHE A 41 7.28 5.09 -5.61
CA PHE A 41 8.59 5.28 -6.24
C PHE A 41 8.49 6.01 -7.59
N PHE A 42 7.60 5.55 -8.47
CA PHE A 42 7.36 6.20 -9.77
C PHE A 42 6.73 7.58 -9.62
N LEU A 43 5.85 7.77 -8.63
CA LEU A 43 5.23 9.06 -8.34
C LEU A 43 6.27 10.09 -7.89
N ILE A 44 7.18 9.71 -6.99
CA ILE A 44 8.25 10.60 -6.52
C ILE A 44 9.10 11.04 -7.71
N ILE A 45 9.55 10.11 -8.56
CA ILE A 45 10.35 10.44 -9.75
C ILE A 45 9.60 11.40 -10.66
N SER A 46 8.30 11.19 -10.89
CA SER A 46 7.51 12.07 -11.76
C SER A 46 7.22 13.44 -11.14
N ALA A 47 7.21 13.58 -9.82
CA ALA A 47 6.75 14.76 -9.09
C ALA A 47 7.87 15.48 -8.32
N LEU A 48 9.14 15.28 -8.68
CA LEU A 48 10.28 15.96 -8.04
C LEU A 48 10.25 17.47 -8.33
N PRO A 49 10.09 18.34 -7.29
CA PRO A 49 10.04 19.79 -7.47
C PRO A 49 11.46 20.39 -7.51
N ILE A 50 12.29 19.93 -8.46
CA ILE A 50 13.65 20.43 -8.65
C ILE A 50 13.64 21.36 -9.88
N PRO A 51 14.13 22.62 -9.76
CA PRO A 51 14.26 23.53 -10.90
C PRO A 51 15.11 22.91 -12.02
N GLY A 52 14.59 22.87 -13.25
CA GLY A 52 15.29 22.30 -14.42
C GLY A 52 15.25 20.77 -14.56
N TYR A 53 14.73 20.04 -13.59
CA TYR A 53 14.62 18.57 -13.66
C TYR A 53 13.64 18.11 -14.74
N ASN A 54 12.48 18.77 -14.85
CA ASN A 54 11.48 18.43 -15.85
C ASN A 54 11.99 18.66 -17.29
N GLU A 55 12.76 19.73 -17.50
CA GLU A 55 13.37 20.09 -18.78
C GLU A 55 14.51 19.14 -19.14
N PHE A 56 15.35 18.76 -18.17
CA PHE A 56 16.39 17.75 -18.34
C PHE A 56 15.80 16.38 -18.73
N MET A 57 14.78 15.93 -18.01
CA MET A 57 14.10 14.67 -18.30
C MET A 57 13.34 14.71 -19.63
N ALA A 58 12.72 15.84 -19.97
CA ALA A 58 12.08 16.04 -21.28
C ALA A 58 13.12 16.05 -22.42
N GLY A 59 14.33 16.57 -22.19
CA GLY A 59 15.42 16.53 -23.16
C GLY A 59 15.97 15.13 -23.43
N LEU A 60 15.94 14.23 -22.44
CA LEU A 60 16.41 12.84 -22.57
C LEU A 60 15.33 11.88 -23.10
N PHE A 61 14.10 12.02 -22.63
CA PHE A 61 13.01 11.05 -22.85
C PHE A 61 11.83 11.62 -23.65
N GLY A 62 11.84 12.92 -23.99
CA GLY A 62 10.77 13.64 -24.70
C GLY A 62 9.72 14.24 -23.77
N GLU A 63 8.90 15.18 -24.26
CA GLU A 63 7.89 15.92 -23.48
C GLU A 63 6.87 15.01 -22.76
N ASN A 64 6.65 13.77 -23.24
CA ASN A 64 5.67 12.85 -22.68
C ASN A 64 6.22 11.90 -21.60
N TRP A 65 7.45 12.11 -21.11
CA TRP A 65 8.08 11.23 -20.11
C TRP A 65 7.26 11.07 -18.81
N GLN A 66 6.63 12.15 -18.35
CA GLN A 66 5.75 12.12 -17.17
C GLN A 66 4.52 11.22 -17.36
N ARG A 67 3.93 11.20 -18.57
CA ARG A 67 2.82 10.28 -18.88
C ARG A 67 3.26 8.82 -18.82
N ALA A 68 4.47 8.53 -19.29
CA ALA A 68 5.01 7.17 -19.24
C ALA A 68 5.17 6.68 -17.79
N LEU A 69 5.65 7.54 -16.88
CA LEU A 69 5.74 7.24 -15.45
C LEU A 69 4.37 7.21 -14.76
N GLY A 70 3.38 7.88 -15.32
CA GLY A 70 1.99 7.81 -14.87
C GLY A 70 1.35 6.44 -15.08
N TYR A 71 1.74 5.67 -16.09
CA TYR A 71 1.14 4.35 -16.34
C TYR A 71 1.35 3.36 -15.19
N PRO A 72 2.58 3.14 -14.66
CA PRO A 72 2.78 2.30 -13.48
C PRO A 72 2.04 2.80 -12.25
N VAL A 73 1.96 4.12 -12.04
CA VAL A 73 1.25 4.71 -10.89
C VAL A 73 -0.25 4.44 -11.03
N SER A 74 -0.88 4.79 -12.14
CA SER A 74 -2.29 4.49 -12.35
C SER A 74 -2.58 2.98 -12.33
N ALA A 75 -1.70 2.15 -12.89
CA ALA A 75 -1.85 0.70 -12.84
C ALA A 75 -1.85 0.20 -11.39
N THR A 76 -0.84 0.55 -10.58
CA THR A 76 -0.76 0.16 -9.17
C THR A 76 -1.98 0.63 -8.40
N PHE A 77 -2.37 1.90 -8.51
CA PHE A 77 -3.51 2.44 -7.77
C PHE A 77 -4.87 1.86 -8.20
N ASN A 78 -5.08 1.61 -9.49
CA ASN A 78 -6.34 1.05 -9.98
C ASN A 78 -6.48 -0.45 -9.65
N ILE A 79 -5.38 -1.21 -9.65
CA ILE A 79 -5.41 -2.65 -9.30
C ILE A 79 -5.45 -2.91 -7.79
N MET A 80 -5.09 -1.93 -6.95
CA MET A 80 -5.12 -2.09 -5.48
C MET A 80 -6.49 -2.57 -4.98
N ALA A 81 -7.59 -2.02 -5.51
CA ALA A 81 -8.94 -2.41 -5.11
C ALA A 81 -9.26 -3.86 -5.49
N LEU A 82 -8.85 -4.31 -6.68
CA LEU A 82 -9.04 -5.68 -7.15
C LEU A 82 -8.23 -6.67 -6.31
N ILE A 83 -6.98 -6.34 -6.03
CA ILE A 83 -6.06 -7.15 -5.22
C ILE A 83 -6.59 -7.28 -3.79
N ALA A 84 -7.07 -6.19 -3.20
CA ALA A 84 -7.63 -6.19 -1.85
C ALA A 84 -8.88 -7.07 -1.75
N VAL A 85 -9.81 -6.99 -2.71
CA VAL A 85 -11.03 -7.82 -2.73
C VAL A 85 -10.70 -9.30 -2.93
N PHE A 86 -9.82 -9.61 -3.88
CA PHE A 86 -9.42 -10.99 -4.15
C PHE A 86 -8.74 -11.62 -2.94
N TRP A 87 -7.84 -10.87 -2.28
CA TRP A 87 -7.14 -11.35 -1.09
C TRP A 87 -8.04 -11.52 0.12
N ASN A 88 -8.90 -10.53 0.41
CA ASN A 88 -9.86 -10.63 1.51
C ASN A 88 -10.78 -11.85 1.34
N ARG A 89 -11.20 -12.16 0.10
CA ARG A 89 -11.97 -13.36 -0.21
C ARG A 89 -11.13 -14.63 0.02
N LEU A 90 -9.92 -14.70 -0.50
CA LEU A 90 -9.03 -15.87 -0.38
C LEU A 90 -8.71 -16.20 1.09
N GLN A 91 -8.46 -15.16 1.89
CA GLN A 91 -8.21 -15.33 3.31
C GLN A 91 -9.46 -15.80 4.05
N ALA A 92 -10.66 -15.31 3.72
CA ALA A 92 -11.90 -15.77 4.32
C ALA A 92 -12.13 -17.28 4.12
N TRP A 93 -11.78 -17.82 2.95
CA TRP A 93 -11.83 -19.27 2.68
C TRP A 93 -10.81 -20.08 3.50
N ARG A 94 -9.68 -19.47 3.88
CA ARG A 94 -8.63 -20.13 4.66
C ARG A 94 -8.98 -20.29 6.14
N VAL A 95 -10.08 -19.69 6.59
CA VAL A 95 -10.53 -19.72 8.00
C VAL A 95 -11.92 -20.38 8.16
N LEU A 96 -12.43 -21.00 7.09
CA LEU A 96 -13.58 -21.93 7.10
C LEU A 96 -13.05 -23.37 7.09
#